data_AF-A0AB72Z5U1-F1
#
_entry.id   AF-A0AB72Z5U1-F1
#
_cell.length_a   1.000
_cell.length_b   1.000
_cell.length_c   1.000
_cell.angle_alpha   90.00
_cell.angle_beta   90.00
_cell.angle_gamma   90.00
#
_symmetry.space_group_name_H-M   'P 1'
#
loop_
_entity.id
_entity.type
_entity.pdbx_description
1 polymer ?
#
loop_
_entity_poly.entity_id
_entity_poly.type
_entity_poly.pdbx_seq_one_letter_code
_entity_poly.pdbx_strand_id
1 'polypeptide(L)'
;MKLDIQFHLLLAHATGNKLLLTVLQFAFKCTEHVRERSHQTATGRRISHLGHQLIFEAVTAHNAEGAEHAMKRHLADVHDVSALAS
;
A
#
# COMPACT_ATOMS: atom_id res chain seq x y z
N MET A 1 -10.85 1.04 2.31
CA MET A 1 -9.96 0.07 3.00
C MET A 1 -10.00 -1.33 2.38
N LYS A 2 -11.15 -2.00 2.19
CA LYS A 2 -11.20 -3.36 1.62
C LYS A 2 -10.41 -3.54 0.30
N LEU A 3 -10.65 -2.66 -0.67
CA LEU A 3 -9.95 -2.68 -1.97
C LEU A 3 -8.45 -2.42 -1.86
N ASP A 4 -8.06 -1.63 -0.87
CA ASP A 4 -6.69 -1.25 -0.64
C ASP A 4 -5.90 -2.43 -0.02
N ILE A 5 -6.46 -3.14 0.98
CA ILE A 5 -5.92 -4.43 1.44
C ILE A 5 -5.83 -5.45 0.28
N GLN A 6 -6.90 -5.55 -0.52
CA GLN A 6 -6.97 -6.50 -1.62
C GLN A 6 -5.87 -6.23 -2.67
N PHE A 7 -5.58 -4.96 -2.98
CA PHE A 7 -4.52 -4.57 -3.90
C PHE A 7 -3.16 -5.12 -3.46
N HIS A 8 -2.75 -4.88 -2.22
CA HIS A 8 -1.48 -5.36 -1.71
C HIS A 8 -1.42 -6.89 -1.61
N LEU A 9 -2.53 -7.57 -1.24
CA LEU A 9 -2.59 -9.03 -1.25
C LEU A 9 -2.40 -9.60 -2.65
N LEU A 10 -2.97 -8.97 -3.68
CA LEU A 10 -2.79 -9.39 -5.07
C LEU A 10 -1.34 -9.23 -5.53
N LEU A 11 -0.67 -8.14 -5.16
CA LEU A 11 0.76 -7.97 -5.42
C LEU A 11 1.60 -9.07 -4.77
N ALA A 12 1.37 -9.34 -3.48
CA ALA A 12 2.08 -10.41 -2.77
C ALA A 12 1.79 -11.78 -3.39
N HIS A 13 0.54 -12.06 -3.76
CA HIS A 13 0.15 -13.31 -4.41
C HIS A 13 0.85 -13.51 -5.76
N ALA A 14 0.98 -12.44 -6.56
CA ALA A 14 1.65 -12.47 -7.86
C ALA A 14 3.14 -12.85 -7.77
N THR A 15 3.78 -12.67 -6.61
CA THR A 15 5.18 -13.10 -6.42
C THR A 15 5.34 -14.62 -6.27
N GLY A 16 4.26 -15.36 -6.01
CA GLY A 16 4.33 -16.79 -5.65
C GLY A 16 4.99 -17.07 -4.28
N ASN A 17 5.38 -16.03 -3.54
CA ASN A 17 6.07 -16.16 -2.26
C ASN A 17 5.09 -16.24 -1.09
N LYS A 18 4.85 -17.47 -0.60
CA LYS A 18 3.94 -17.72 0.53
C LYS A 18 4.40 -17.07 1.84
N LEU A 19 5.72 -16.94 2.07
CA LEU A 19 6.24 -16.27 3.26
C LEU A 19 5.89 -14.78 3.23
N LEU A 20 6.08 -14.12 2.09
CA LEU A 20 5.73 -12.72 1.91
C LEU A 20 4.25 -12.46 2.19
N LEU A 21 3.36 -13.34 1.72
CA LEU A 21 1.92 -13.23 1.97
C LEU A 21 1.61 -13.26 3.48
N THR A 22 2.20 -14.19 4.23
CA THR A 22 2.02 -14.31 5.68
C THR A 22 2.55 -13.08 6.42
N VAL A 23 3.73 -12.60 6.05
CA VAL A 23 4.33 -11.38 6.64
C VAL A 23 3.45 -10.17 6.38
N LEU A 24 2.93 -10.03 5.15
CA LEU A 24 2.07 -8.92 4.78
C LEU A 24 0.74 -8.93 5.56
N GLN A 25 0.13 -10.10 5.74
CA GLN A 25 -1.08 -10.24 6.57
C GLN A 25 -0.84 -9.83 8.02
N PHE A 26 0.32 -10.18 8.60
CA PHE A 26 0.70 -9.72 9.93
C PHE A 26 0.92 -8.19 9.96
N ALA A 27 1.63 -7.64 8.97
CA ALA A 27 1.87 -6.21 8.87
C ALA A 27 0.56 -5.40 8.80
N PHE A 28 -0.47 -5.88 8.09
CA PHE A 28 -1.79 -5.22 8.07
C PHE A 28 -2.43 -5.15 9.46
N LYS A 29 -2.31 -6.20 10.27
CA LYS A 29 -2.84 -6.18 11.65
C LYS A 29 -2.10 -5.14 12.50
N CYS A 30 -0.78 -5.08 12.39
CA CYS A 30 0.03 -4.11 13.16
C CYS A 30 -0.23 -2.66 12.72
N THR A 31 -0.58 -2.44 11.45
CA THR A 31 -0.73 -1.10 10.86
C THR A 31 -2.19 -0.70 10.62
N GLU A 32 -3.16 -1.43 11.17
CA GLU A 32 -4.59 -1.21 10.94
C GLU A 32 -5.00 0.24 11.20
N HIS A 33 -4.69 0.78 12.38
CA HIS A 33 -4.99 2.16 12.77
C HIS A 33 -4.40 3.23 11.81
N VAL A 34 -3.19 3.00 11.27
CA VAL A 34 -2.56 3.91 10.30
C VAL A 34 -3.35 3.93 8.99
N ARG A 35 -3.78 2.75 8.55
CA ARG A 35 -4.59 2.58 7.33
C ARG A 35 -5.99 3.14 7.52
N GLU A 36 -6.59 2.98 8.69
CA GLU A 36 -7.87 3.60 9.00
C GLU A 36 -7.78 5.12 8.90
N ARG A 37 -6.84 5.75 9.63
CA ARG A 37 -6.65 7.21 9.67
C ARG A 37 -6.37 7.80 8.29
N SER A 38 -5.43 7.21 7.54
CA SER A 38 -5.11 7.66 6.18
C SER A 38 -6.29 7.55 5.20
N HIS A 39 -7.29 6.70 5.46
CA HIS A 39 -8.47 6.56 4.62
C HIS A 39 -9.72 7.32 5.12
N GLN A 40 -9.64 8.03 6.26
CA GLN A 40 -10.78 8.78 6.81
C GLN A 40 -11.26 9.90 5.89
N THR A 41 -10.32 10.61 5.25
CA THR A 41 -10.64 11.77 4.39
C THR A 41 -10.66 11.40 2.91
N ALA A 42 -11.40 12.17 2.10
CA ALA A 42 -11.40 12.00 0.64
C ALA A 42 -10.00 12.22 0.04
N THR A 43 -9.26 13.21 0.56
CA THR A 43 -7.88 13.50 0.16
C THR A 43 -6.95 12.33 0.46
N GLY A 44 -7.01 11.77 1.66
CA GLY A 44 -6.19 10.61 2.04
C GLY A 44 -6.46 9.39 1.16
N ARG A 45 -7.75 9.10 0.88
CA ARG A 45 -8.12 8.03 -0.08
C ARG A 45 -7.56 8.26 -1.48
N ARG A 46 -7.55 9.51 -1.96
CA ARG A 46 -6.98 9.88 -3.26
C ARG A 46 -5.47 9.67 -3.29
N ILE A 47 -4.77 10.06 -2.22
CA ILE A 47 -3.32 9.86 -2.08
C ILE A 47 -2.98 8.37 -2.12
N SER A 48 -3.67 7.53 -1.35
CA SER A 48 -3.46 6.07 -1.40
C SER A 48 -3.69 5.51 -2.80
N HIS A 49 -4.76 5.94 -3.47
CA HIS A 49 -5.06 5.48 -4.83
C HIS A 49 -3.98 5.87 -5.85
N LEU A 50 -3.47 7.10 -5.79
CA LEU A 50 -2.38 7.54 -6.66
C LEU A 50 -1.11 6.71 -6.44
N GLY A 51 -0.76 6.44 -5.18
CA GLY A 51 0.35 5.55 -4.85
C GLY A 51 0.17 4.15 -5.45
N HIS A 52 -1.04 3.58 -5.37
CA HIS A 52 -1.34 2.28 -5.98
C HIS A 52 -1.20 2.28 -7.50
N GLN A 53 -1.61 3.35 -8.18
CA GLN A 53 -1.46 3.47 -9.63
C GLN A 53 0.02 3.45 -10.04
N LEU A 54 0.86 4.23 -9.35
CA LEU A 54 2.31 4.26 -9.63
C LEU A 54 2.98 2.91 -9.41
N ILE A 55 2.59 2.20 -8.33
CA ILE A 55 3.09 0.84 -8.06
C ILE A 55 2.66 -0.10 -9.19
N PHE A 56 1.39 -0.07 -9.57
CA PHE A 56 0.84 -0.94 -10.61
C PHE A 56 1.53 -0.70 -11.96
N GLU A 57 1.69 0.57 -12.37
CA GLU A 57 2.38 0.94 -13.60
C GLU A 57 3.83 0.42 -13.61
N ALA A 58 4.57 0.57 -12.52
CA ALA A 58 5.94 0.07 -12.43
C ALA A 58 6.02 -1.46 -12.48
N VAL A 59 5.09 -2.17 -11.81
CA VAL A 59 5.00 -3.63 -11.86
C VAL A 59 4.66 -4.12 -13.26
N THR A 60 3.69 -3.51 -13.94
CA THR A 60 3.30 -3.86 -15.31
C THR A 60 4.41 -3.58 -16.31
N ALA A 61 5.22 -2.54 -16.08
CA ALA A 61 6.40 -2.25 -16.88
C ALA A 61 7.61 -3.16 -16.57
N HIS A 62 7.46 -4.16 -15.68
CA HIS A 62 8.55 -5.00 -15.17
C HIS A 62 9.72 -4.20 -14.58
N ASN A 63 9.46 -3.00 -14.06
CA ASN A 63 10.45 -2.13 -13.44
C ASN A 63 10.49 -2.37 -11.93
N ALA A 64 11.34 -3.31 -11.50
CA ALA A 64 11.45 -3.70 -10.10
C ALA A 64 11.88 -2.52 -9.19
N GLU A 65 12.89 -1.74 -9.60
CA GLU A 65 13.36 -0.58 -8.84
C GLU A 65 12.28 0.50 -8.72
N GLY A 66 11.56 0.75 -9.82
CA GLY A 66 10.42 1.67 -9.84
C GLY A 66 9.30 1.23 -8.90
N ALA A 67 8.97 -0.06 -8.87
CA ALA A 67 7.94 -0.60 -8.00
C ALA A 67 8.34 -0.48 -6.52
N GLU A 68 9.61 -0.76 -6.20
CA GLU A 68 10.14 -0.58 -4.85
C GLU A 68 10.08 0.89 -4.41
N HIS A 69 10.54 1.80 -5.27
CA HIS A 69 10.52 3.24 -5.00
C HIS A 69 9.08 3.74 -4.78
N ALA A 70 8.16 3.36 -5.67
CA ALA A 70 6.75 3.75 -5.58
C ALA A 70 6.10 3.21 -4.30
N MET A 71 6.38 1.97 -3.91
CA MET A 71 5.88 1.39 -2.66
C MET A 71 6.41 2.14 -1.43
N LYS A 72 7.72 2.43 -1.37
CA LYS A 72 8.32 3.18 -0.27
C LYS A 72 7.73 4.58 -0.14
N ARG A 73 7.55 5.29 -1.27
CA ARG A 73 6.90 6.60 -1.29
C ARG A 73 5.46 6.52 -0.79
N HIS A 74 4.67 5.59 -1.32
CA HIS A 74 3.28 5.38 -0.92
C HIS A 74 3.14 5.14 0.59
N LEU A 75 3.99 4.30 1.19
CA LEU A 75 3.97 4.05 2.63
C LEU A 75 4.32 5.29 3.45
N ALA A 76 5.24 6.13 2.98
CA ALA A 76 5.56 7.42 3.61
C ALA A 76 4.36 8.38 3.54
N ASP A 77 3.71 8.49 2.38
CA ASP A 77 2.53 9.35 2.21
C ASP A 77 1.37 8.88 3.12
N VAL A 78 1.14 7.57 3.22
CA VAL A 78 0.13 6.99 4.12
C VAL A 78 0.44 7.30 5.59
N HIS A 79 1.71 7.21 5.98
CA HIS A 79 2.15 7.60 7.33
C HIS A 79 1.86 9.07 7.61
N ASP A 80 2.23 9.97 6.70
CA ASP A 80 2.09 11.42 6.89
C ASP A 80 0.61 11.83 6.94
N VAL A 81 -0.23 11.28 6.06
CA VAL A 81 -1.68 11.50 6.09
C VAL A 81 -2.28 10.98 7.39
N SER A 82 -1.85 9.80 7.85
CA SER A 82 -2.32 9.23 9.12
C SER A 82 -1.95 10.11 10.32
N ALA A 83 -0.74 10.68 10.33
CA ALA A 83 -0.28 11.56 11.40
C ALA A 83 -1.09 12.87 11.45
N LEU A 84 -1.48 13.41 10.29
CA LEU A 84 -2.31 14.62 10.20
C LEU A 84 -3.78 14.41 10.60
N ALA A 85 -4.26 13.16 10.59
CA ALA A 85 -5.62 12.79 10.99
C ALA A 85 -5.73 12.39 12.48
N SER A 86 -4.64 12.56 13.25
CA SER A 86 -4.54 12.16 14.67
C SER A 86 -4.88 13.29 15.64
#